data_AF-A0A1E7JHH1-F1
#
_entry.id   AF-A0A1E7JHH1-F1
#
_cell.length_a   1.000
_cell.length_b   1.000
_cell.length_c   1.000
_cell.angle_alpha   90.00
_cell.angle_beta   90.00
_cell.angle_gamma   90.00
#
_symmetry.space_group_name_H-M   'P 1'
#
loop_
_entity.id
_entity.type
_entity.pdbx_description
1 polymer ?
#
loop_
_entity_poly.entity_id
_entity_poly.type
_entity_poly.pdbx_seq_one_letter_code
_entity_poly.pdbx_strand_id
1 'polypeptide(L)'
;MDPQVASGLIGFGGAAVGAVGALFGARLQIRHEAKSAKEARKADQHDAAFEVAVHAVFAVKDLFRRHWRGDAPDDWEHQVFAELDRLRLSALNFPSSGLRTRLEEAAQTLQYWKKVTHTESDNSNRVRLLIGTMDHLVEVLGTYRRTGKVPVGSEDYLSAREGVGLYIEEMEDHEERMRNGQA
;
A
#
# COMPACT_ATOMS: atom_id res chain seq x y z
N MET A 1 -63.39 37.20 35.65
CA MET A 1 -62.58 36.02 35.26
C MET A 1 -61.52 36.52 34.30
N ASP A 2 -60.26 36.49 34.75
CA ASP A 2 -59.16 37.22 34.13
C ASP A 2 -58.65 36.57 32.83
N PRO A 3 -58.63 37.29 31.69
CA PRO A 3 -58.13 36.78 30.41
C PRO A 3 -56.60 36.56 30.37
N GLN A 4 -55.88 36.83 31.47
CA GLN A 4 -54.43 36.72 31.55
C GLN A 4 -53.91 35.30 31.84
N VAL A 5 -54.78 34.34 32.16
CA VAL A 5 -54.36 32.95 32.50
C VAL A 5 -54.30 32.03 31.27
N ALA A 6 -54.89 32.42 30.13
CA ALA A 6 -54.99 31.54 28.96
C ALA A 6 -53.76 31.58 28.02
N SER A 7 -52.89 32.58 28.11
CA SER A 7 -51.74 32.74 27.21
C SER A 7 -50.46 32.01 27.68
N GLY A 8 -50.39 31.60 28.95
CA GLY A 8 -49.19 30.98 29.53
C GLY A 8 -48.97 29.50 29.17
N LEU A 9 -50.03 28.76 28.82
CA LEU A 9 -49.94 27.31 28.57
C LEU A 9 -49.52 26.95 27.13
N ILE A 10 -49.74 27.85 26.17
CA ILE A 10 -49.37 27.64 24.76
C ILE A 10 -47.86 27.87 24.55
N GLY A 11 -47.23 28.72 25.37
CA GLY A 11 -45.79 28.99 25.30
C GLY A 11 -44.89 27.83 25.77
N PHE A 12 -45.35 27.00 26.71
CA PHE A 12 -44.56 25.89 27.25
C PHE A 12 -44.57 24.63 26.36
N GLY A 13 -45.67 24.37 25.64
CA GLY A 13 -45.76 23.24 24.70
C GLY A 13 -44.85 23.40 23.48
N GLY A 14 -44.73 24.62 22.94
CA GLY A 14 -43.84 24.92 21.81
C GLY A 14 -42.35 24.83 22.17
N ALA A 15 -41.98 25.24 23.38
CA ALA A 15 -40.60 25.21 23.86
C ALA A 15 -40.07 23.78 24.08
N ALA A 16 -40.92 22.87 24.60
CA ALA A 16 -40.55 21.48 24.81
C ALA A 16 -40.28 20.73 23.49
N VAL A 17 -41.10 20.97 22.46
CA VAL A 17 -40.89 20.39 21.12
C VAL A 17 -39.64 20.96 20.44
N GLY A 18 -39.38 22.26 20.61
CA GLY A 18 -38.15 22.90 20.10
C GLY A 18 -36.87 22.35 20.73
N ALA A 19 -36.86 22.09 22.03
CA ALA A 19 -35.70 21.53 22.74
C ALA A 19 -35.40 20.07 22.35
N VAL A 20 -36.44 19.24 22.18
CA VAL A 20 -36.28 17.84 21.73
C VAL A 20 -35.80 17.78 20.28
N GLY A 21 -36.31 18.65 19.39
CA GLY A 21 -35.84 18.77 18.01
C GLY A 21 -34.37 19.22 17.92
N ALA A 22 -33.94 20.16 18.76
CA ALA A 22 -32.55 20.61 18.82
C ALA A 22 -31.58 19.50 19.28
N LEU A 23 -31.97 18.68 20.25
CA LEU A 23 -31.16 17.53 20.70
C LEU A 23 -31.06 16.43 19.64
N PHE A 24 -32.13 16.17 18.88
CA PHE A 24 -32.11 15.21 17.77
C PHE A 24 -31.25 15.72 16.59
N GLY A 25 -31.38 17.01 16.25
CA GLY A 25 -30.55 17.68 15.25
C GLY A 25 -29.06 17.64 15.60
N ALA A 26 -28.72 17.99 16.84
CA ALA A 26 -27.34 17.93 17.34
C ALA A 26 -26.77 16.50 17.29
N ARG A 27 -27.55 15.47 17.65
CA ARG A 27 -27.09 14.08 17.60
C ARG A 27 -26.85 13.58 16.16
N LEU A 28 -27.71 13.96 15.22
CA LEU A 28 -27.53 13.67 13.79
C LEU A 28 -26.30 14.37 13.23
N GLN A 29 -26.12 15.65 13.58
CA GLN A 29 -24.98 16.45 13.16
C GLN A 29 -23.66 15.89 13.69
N ILE A 30 -23.59 15.54 14.99
CA ILE A 30 -22.42 14.90 15.61
C ILE A 30 -22.08 13.56 14.93
N ARG A 31 -23.10 12.77 14.56
CA ARG A 31 -22.88 11.50 13.85
C ARG A 31 -22.37 11.70 12.43
N HIS A 32 -22.85 12.73 11.75
CA HIS A 32 -22.40 13.05 10.40
C HIS A 32 -20.97 13.60 10.42
N GLU A 33 -20.63 14.45 11.39
CA GLU A 33 -19.27 14.96 11.62
C GLU A 33 -18.30 13.84 12.02
N ALA A 34 -18.71 12.90 12.86
CA ALA A 34 -17.88 11.74 13.20
C ALA A 34 -17.63 10.83 11.98
N LYS A 35 -18.63 10.69 11.10
CA LYS A 35 -18.49 9.91 9.87
C LYS A 35 -17.57 10.60 8.85
N SER A 36 -17.77 11.90 8.62
CA SER A 36 -16.92 12.67 7.71
C SER A 36 -15.48 12.78 8.24
N ALA A 37 -15.28 12.95 9.54
CA ALA A 37 -13.94 12.94 10.15
C ALA A 37 -13.25 11.58 9.99
N LYS A 38 -13.99 10.47 10.07
CA LYS A 38 -13.45 9.13 9.83
C LYS A 38 -13.09 8.91 8.36
N GLU A 39 -13.91 9.40 7.43
CA GLU A 39 -13.65 9.35 6.00
C GLU A 39 -12.45 10.21 5.60
N ALA A 40 -12.34 11.42 6.15
CA ALA A 40 -11.19 12.30 5.98
C ALA A 40 -9.90 11.63 6.48
N ARG A 41 -9.90 11.09 7.70
CA ARG A 41 -8.73 10.36 8.24
C ARG A 41 -8.31 9.18 7.38
N LYS A 42 -9.26 8.45 6.79
CA LYS A 42 -8.95 7.34 5.87
C LYS A 42 -8.33 7.85 4.57
N ALA A 43 -8.82 8.96 4.03
CA ALA A 43 -8.24 9.60 2.86
C ALA A 43 -6.81 10.08 3.16
N ASP A 44 -6.59 10.74 4.29
CA ASP A 44 -5.27 11.22 4.70
C ASP A 44 -4.28 10.07 4.89
N GLN A 45 -4.71 8.97 5.53
CA GLN A 45 -3.90 7.76 5.70
C GLN A 45 -3.54 7.12 4.36
N HIS A 46 -4.50 7.08 3.43
CA HIS A 46 -4.29 6.55 2.10
C HIS A 46 -3.31 7.39 1.28
N ASP A 47 -3.39 8.72 1.39
CA ASP A 47 -2.52 9.65 0.68
C ASP A 47 -1.10 9.60 1.26
N ALA A 48 -0.95 9.57 2.59
CA ALA A 48 0.33 9.36 3.24
C ALA A 48 0.97 8.01 2.86
N ALA A 49 0.18 6.93 2.82
CA ALA A 49 0.67 5.61 2.40
C ALA A 49 1.13 5.62 0.94
N PHE A 50 0.41 6.34 0.07
CA PHE A 50 0.78 6.51 -1.34
C PHE A 50 2.12 7.24 -1.49
N GLU A 51 2.31 8.35 -0.79
CA GLU A 51 3.56 9.11 -0.82
C GLU A 51 4.76 8.27 -0.33
N VAL A 52 4.58 7.54 0.77
CA VAL A 52 5.60 6.64 1.30
C VAL A 52 5.95 5.53 0.30
N ALA A 53 4.94 4.91 -0.32
CA ALA A 53 5.15 3.85 -1.32
C ALA A 53 5.93 4.38 -2.53
N VAL A 54 5.53 5.53 -3.07
CA VAL A 54 6.20 6.16 -4.21
C VAL A 54 7.65 6.52 -3.87
N HIS A 55 7.89 7.12 -2.69
CA HIS A 55 9.24 7.46 -2.25
C HIS A 55 10.12 6.22 -2.13
N ALA A 56 9.62 5.16 -1.50
CA ALA A 56 10.36 3.90 -1.35
C ALA A 56 10.75 3.30 -2.71
N VAL A 57 9.83 3.26 -3.67
CA VAL A 57 10.11 2.76 -5.03
C VAL A 57 11.20 3.59 -5.72
N PHE A 58 11.14 4.92 -5.63
CA PHE A 58 12.17 5.77 -6.22
C PHE A 58 13.52 5.66 -5.52
N ALA A 59 13.54 5.50 -4.19
CA ALA A 59 14.77 5.28 -3.44
C ALA A 59 15.44 3.96 -3.84
N VAL A 60 14.69 2.87 -3.95
CA VAL A 60 15.19 1.57 -4.47
C VAL A 60 15.74 1.74 -5.89
N LYS A 61 15.01 2.43 -6.76
CA LYS A 61 15.45 2.69 -8.15
C LYS A 61 16.74 3.48 -8.21
N ASP A 62 16.91 4.50 -7.36
CA ASP A 62 18.14 5.28 -7.29
C ASP A 62 19.31 4.44 -6.76
N LEU A 63 19.10 3.63 -5.72
CA LEU A 63 20.12 2.73 -5.17
C LEU A 63 20.62 1.71 -6.19
N PHE A 64 19.72 1.05 -6.93
CA PHE A 64 20.11 0.13 -8.00
C PHE A 64 20.86 0.86 -9.13
N ARG A 65 20.36 2.04 -9.53
CA ARG A 65 21.04 2.85 -10.55
C ARG A 65 22.44 3.24 -10.12
N ARG A 66 22.63 3.59 -8.85
CA ARG A 66 23.95 3.92 -8.31
C ARG A 66 24.87 2.70 -8.26
N HIS A 67 24.33 1.57 -7.83
CA HIS A 67 25.06 0.31 -7.80
C HIS A 67 25.63 -0.04 -9.18
N TRP A 68 24.83 0.07 -10.24
CA TRP A 68 25.29 -0.22 -11.61
C TRP A 68 26.28 0.80 -12.17
N ARG A 69 26.37 2.01 -11.59
CA ARG A 69 27.37 3.02 -11.96
C ARG A 69 28.66 2.92 -11.14
N GLY A 70 28.67 2.11 -10.10
CA GLY A 70 29.78 2.02 -9.15
C GLY A 70 29.87 3.21 -8.19
N ASP A 71 28.78 3.94 -7.97
CA ASP A 71 28.68 5.07 -7.03
C ASP A 71 27.70 4.81 -5.86
N ALA A 72 27.35 3.54 -5.64
CA ALA A 72 26.55 3.14 -4.48
C ALA A 72 27.36 3.17 -3.17
N PRO A 73 26.72 3.51 -2.03
CA PRO A 73 27.35 3.39 -0.72
C PRO A 73 27.61 1.92 -0.36
N ASP A 74 28.53 1.67 0.58
CA ASP A 74 28.94 0.31 0.98
C ASP A 74 27.76 -0.53 1.51
N ASP A 75 26.79 0.10 2.17
CA ASP A 75 25.62 -0.53 2.79
C ASP A 75 24.37 -0.50 1.89
N TRP A 76 24.52 -0.26 0.58
CA TRP A 76 23.39 -0.04 -0.32
C TRP A 76 22.37 -1.20 -0.32
N GLU A 77 22.81 -2.47 -0.20
CA GLU A 77 21.88 -3.61 -0.14
C GLU A 77 20.96 -3.52 1.09
N HIS A 78 21.51 -3.09 2.24
CA HIS A 78 20.73 -2.89 3.44
C HIS A 78 19.72 -1.75 3.28
N GLN A 79 20.13 -0.66 2.60
CA GLN A 79 19.24 0.45 2.29
C GLN A 79 18.11 0.03 1.33
N VAL A 80 18.41 -0.80 0.33
CA VAL A 80 17.38 -1.36 -0.56
C VAL A 80 16.36 -2.15 0.25
N PHE A 81 16.81 -3.06 1.13
CA PHE A 81 15.89 -3.85 1.96
C PHE A 81 15.05 -2.98 2.90
N ALA A 82 15.63 -1.94 3.51
CA ALA A 82 14.89 -1.01 4.35
C ALA A 82 13.77 -0.28 3.58
N GLU A 83 14.04 0.15 2.34
CA GLU A 83 13.02 0.80 1.51
C GLU A 83 11.97 -0.21 0.99
N LEU A 84 12.35 -1.45 0.69
CA LEU A 84 11.38 -2.51 0.37
C LEU A 84 10.47 -2.81 1.56
N ASP A 85 10.99 -2.86 2.79
CA ASP A 85 10.18 -3.04 3.99
C ASP A 85 9.26 -1.85 4.25
N ARG A 86 9.74 -0.62 3.99
CA ARG A 86 8.90 0.57 4.03
C ARG A 86 7.76 0.51 3.00
N LEU A 87 8.03 0.02 1.80
CA LEU A 87 7.01 -0.22 0.77
C LEU A 87 5.96 -1.23 1.27
N ARG A 88 6.37 -2.37 1.83
CA ARG A 88 5.47 -3.39 2.38
C ARG A 88 4.59 -2.85 3.51
N LEU A 89 5.20 -2.11 4.45
CA LEU A 89 4.48 -1.49 5.56
C LEU A 89 3.47 -0.45 5.06
N SER A 90 3.85 0.38 4.08
CA SER A 90 2.91 1.33 3.47
C SER A 90 1.75 0.62 2.78
N ALA A 91 2.01 -0.54 2.18
CA ALA A 91 1.02 -1.29 1.44
C ALA A 91 -0.17 -1.73 2.31
N LEU A 92 0.07 -2.03 3.59
CA LEU A 92 -0.97 -2.42 4.55
C LEU A 92 -2.11 -1.41 4.67
N ASN A 93 -1.84 -0.13 4.40
CA ASN A 93 -2.83 0.95 4.47
C ASN A 93 -3.67 1.10 3.19
N PHE A 94 -3.34 0.40 2.10
CA PHE A 94 -4.19 0.40 0.91
C PHE A 94 -5.42 -0.50 1.10
N PRO A 95 -6.61 -0.05 0.69
CA PRO A 95 -7.83 -0.86 0.79
C PRO A 95 -7.86 -2.02 -0.23
N SER A 96 -7.20 -1.86 -1.38
CA SER A 96 -7.19 -2.87 -2.44
C SER A 96 -6.25 -4.03 -2.10
N SER A 97 -6.80 -5.23 -1.87
CA SER A 97 -6.00 -6.45 -1.68
C SER A 97 -5.12 -6.75 -2.88
N GLY A 98 -5.63 -6.57 -4.10
CA GLY A 98 -4.85 -6.77 -5.34
C GLY A 98 -3.64 -5.84 -5.44
N LEU A 99 -3.75 -4.60 -4.95
CA LEU A 99 -2.61 -3.69 -4.90
C LEU A 99 -1.60 -4.19 -3.87
N ARG A 100 -2.05 -4.56 -2.66
CA ARG A 100 -1.18 -5.07 -1.60
C ARG A 100 -0.37 -6.28 -2.07
N THR A 101 -1.04 -7.27 -2.66
CA THR A 101 -0.37 -8.45 -3.22
C THR A 101 0.62 -8.06 -4.31
N ARG A 102 0.27 -7.16 -5.23
CA ARG A 102 1.18 -6.75 -6.29
C ARG A 102 2.43 -6.03 -5.77
N LEU A 103 2.29 -5.17 -4.76
CA LEU A 103 3.42 -4.48 -4.14
C LEU A 103 4.31 -5.46 -3.37
N GLU A 104 3.73 -6.42 -2.66
CA GLU A 104 4.46 -7.47 -1.94
C GLU A 104 5.26 -8.36 -2.89
N GLU A 105 4.61 -8.91 -3.92
CA GLU A 105 5.27 -9.76 -4.93
C GLU A 105 6.44 -9.02 -5.58
N ALA A 106 6.26 -7.76 -5.99
CA ALA A 106 7.32 -6.98 -6.59
C ALA A 106 8.44 -6.66 -5.59
N ALA A 107 8.12 -6.37 -4.33
CA ALA A 107 9.12 -6.16 -3.29
C ALA A 107 9.93 -7.44 -3.03
N GLN A 108 9.28 -8.61 -3.00
CA GLN A 108 9.94 -9.90 -2.88
C GLN A 108 10.85 -10.18 -4.08
N THR A 109 10.38 -9.92 -5.30
CA THR A 109 11.19 -10.04 -6.52
C THR A 109 12.46 -9.18 -6.44
N LEU A 110 12.34 -7.94 -5.98
CA LEU A 110 13.49 -7.04 -5.81
C LEU A 110 14.39 -7.42 -4.63
N GLN A 111 13.86 -8.07 -3.59
CA GLN A 111 14.67 -8.60 -2.49
C GLN A 111 15.56 -9.74 -2.96
N TYR A 112 15.04 -10.63 -3.81
CA TYR A 112 15.78 -11.73 -4.43
C TYR A 112 16.38 -11.36 -5.79
N TRP A 113 16.76 -10.09 -5.98
CA TRP A 113 17.26 -9.59 -7.27
C TRP A 113 18.50 -10.33 -7.82
N LYS A 114 19.30 -10.96 -6.96
CA LYS A 114 20.44 -11.79 -7.40
C LYS A 114 20.01 -13.09 -8.10
N LYS A 115 18.71 -13.42 -8.01
CA LYS A 115 18.09 -14.67 -8.42
C LYS A 115 16.88 -14.49 -9.36
N VAL A 116 16.60 -13.26 -9.80
CA VAL A 116 15.56 -13.01 -10.85
C VAL A 116 15.85 -13.70 -12.18
N THR A 117 17.10 -14.15 -12.38
CA THR A 117 17.50 -15.00 -13.50
C THR A 117 17.88 -16.36 -12.93
N HIS A 118 17.16 -17.40 -13.33
CA HIS A 118 17.34 -18.77 -12.81
C HIS A 118 18.69 -19.37 -13.22
N THR A 119 19.17 -19.04 -14.43
CA THR A 119 20.45 -19.54 -14.96
C THR A 119 21.51 -18.43 -15.03
N GLU A 120 22.79 -18.77 -14.82
CA GLU A 120 23.90 -17.80 -15.00
C GLU A 120 24.00 -17.26 -16.43
N SER A 121 23.54 -18.03 -17.42
CA SER A 121 23.45 -17.60 -18.83
C SER A 121 22.47 -16.45 -19.06
N ASP A 122 21.49 -16.25 -18.17
CA ASP A 122 20.52 -15.15 -18.24
C ASP A 122 20.97 -13.87 -17.53
N ASN A 123 22.19 -13.84 -16.97
CA ASN A 123 22.69 -12.67 -16.24
C ASN A 123 22.67 -11.36 -17.02
N SER A 124 22.76 -11.41 -18.35
CA SER A 124 22.64 -10.23 -19.22
C SER A 124 21.24 -9.59 -19.15
N ASN A 125 20.20 -10.36 -18.87
CA ASN A 125 18.82 -9.89 -18.74
C ASN A 125 18.50 -9.33 -17.35
N ARG A 126 19.30 -9.64 -16.33
CA ARG A 126 19.01 -9.28 -14.93
C ARG A 126 18.72 -7.79 -14.74
N VAL A 127 19.59 -6.93 -15.28
CA VAL A 127 19.42 -5.46 -15.15
C VAL A 127 18.12 -5.00 -15.80
N ARG A 128 17.80 -5.53 -16.98
CA ARG A 128 16.55 -5.24 -17.70
C ARG A 128 15.33 -5.65 -16.89
N LEU A 129 15.32 -6.87 -16.35
CA LEU A 129 14.23 -7.41 -15.54
C LEU A 129 14.00 -6.60 -14.24
N LEU A 130 15.09 -6.15 -13.60
CA LEU A 130 15.00 -5.30 -12.41
C LEU A 130 14.46 -3.90 -12.73
N ILE A 131 14.93 -3.29 -13.83
CA ILE A 131 14.40 -2.01 -14.31
C ILE A 131 12.91 -2.15 -14.63
N GLY A 132 12.53 -3.18 -15.39
CA GLY A 132 11.14 -3.47 -15.73
C GLY A 132 10.25 -3.69 -14.51
N THR A 133 10.77 -4.36 -13.46
CA THR A 133 10.05 -4.53 -12.19
C THR A 133 9.83 -3.20 -11.46
N MET A 134 10.83 -2.33 -11.40
CA MET A 134 10.70 -1.02 -10.77
C MET A 134 9.78 -0.08 -11.56
N ASP A 135 9.86 -0.10 -12.89
CA ASP A 135 8.96 0.67 -13.74
C ASP A 135 7.52 0.17 -13.63
N HIS A 136 7.32 -1.14 -13.52
CA HIS A 136 6.03 -1.76 -13.24
C HIS A 136 5.44 -1.28 -11.91
N LEU A 137 6.24 -1.17 -10.85
CA LEU A 137 5.79 -0.61 -9.55
C LEU A 137 5.30 0.84 -9.69
N VAL A 138 6.03 1.68 -10.44
CA VAL A 138 5.63 3.06 -10.71
C VAL A 138 4.31 3.10 -11.49
N GLU A 139 4.17 2.24 -12.50
CA GLU A 139 2.93 2.13 -13.29
C GLU A 139 1.74 1.68 -12.43
N VAL A 140 1.93 0.68 -11.58
CA VAL A 140 0.90 0.17 -10.66
C VAL A 140 0.41 1.27 -9.74
N LEU A 141 1.32 1.97 -9.05
CA LEU A 141 0.97 3.06 -8.14
C LEU A 141 0.27 4.19 -8.90
N GLY A 142 0.81 4.62 -10.05
CA GLY A 142 0.23 5.69 -10.86
C GLY A 142 -1.17 5.35 -11.39
N THR A 143 -1.35 4.14 -11.92
CA THR A 143 -2.64 3.67 -12.46
C THR A 143 -3.66 3.49 -11.36
N TYR A 144 -3.26 2.93 -10.21
CA TYR A 144 -4.13 2.80 -9.06
C TYR A 144 -4.58 4.17 -8.53
N ARG A 145 -3.68 5.15 -8.41
CA ARG A 145 -4.04 6.52 -7.98
C ARG A 145 -5.09 7.16 -8.91
N ARG A 146 -4.98 6.94 -10.22
CA ARG A 146 -5.91 7.53 -11.21
C ARG A 146 -7.24 6.80 -11.32
N THR A 147 -7.23 5.46 -11.20
CA THR A 147 -8.36 4.62 -11.63
C THR A 147 -8.91 3.70 -10.54
N GLY A 148 -8.20 3.56 -9.42
CA GLY A 148 -8.47 2.56 -8.38
C GLY A 148 -8.20 1.12 -8.83
N LYS A 149 -7.69 0.90 -10.05
CA LYS A 149 -7.41 -0.44 -10.61
C LYS A 149 -5.92 -0.75 -10.58
N VAL A 150 -5.60 -2.03 -10.46
CA VAL A 150 -4.23 -2.55 -10.57
C VAL A 150 -4.02 -3.04 -12.00
N PRO A 151 -3.01 -2.54 -12.73
CA PRO A 151 -2.75 -2.97 -14.10
C PRO A 151 -2.26 -4.42 -14.16
N VAL A 152 -2.37 -5.03 -15.35
CA VAL A 152 -1.76 -6.32 -15.64
C VAL A 152 -0.24 -6.21 -15.47
N GLY A 153 0.43 -7.30 -15.09
CA GLY A 153 1.89 -7.32 -14.98
C GLY A 153 2.55 -7.04 -16.32
N SER A 154 3.57 -6.18 -16.35
CA SER A 154 4.46 -6.10 -17.51
C SER A 154 5.21 -7.41 -17.71
N GLU A 155 5.60 -7.71 -18.95
CA GLU A 155 6.34 -8.94 -19.28
C GLU A 155 7.61 -9.08 -18.42
N ASP A 156 8.39 -8.01 -18.31
CA ASP A 156 9.63 -7.99 -17.53
C ASP A 156 9.40 -8.26 -16.04
N TYR A 157 8.35 -7.69 -15.46
CA TYR A 157 7.95 -7.99 -14.09
C TYR A 157 7.56 -9.45 -13.91
N LEU A 158 6.73 -9.98 -14.83
CA LEU A 158 6.24 -11.35 -14.75
C LEU A 158 7.39 -12.35 -14.86
N SER A 159 8.31 -12.15 -15.80
CA SER A 159 9.50 -12.99 -15.95
C SER A 159 10.43 -12.90 -14.74
N ALA A 160 10.64 -11.71 -14.18
CA ALA A 160 11.45 -11.54 -12.97
C ALA A 160 10.83 -12.28 -11.77
N ARG A 161 9.50 -12.15 -11.60
CA ARG A 161 8.75 -12.81 -10.54
C ARG A 161 8.78 -14.33 -10.69
N GLU A 162 8.63 -14.83 -11.90
CA GLU A 162 8.74 -16.27 -12.19
C GLU A 162 10.12 -16.81 -11.84
N GLY A 163 11.19 -16.13 -12.25
CA GLY A 163 12.56 -16.51 -11.91
C GLY A 163 12.81 -16.59 -10.40
N VAL A 164 12.29 -15.62 -9.63
CA VAL A 164 12.36 -15.65 -8.16
C VAL A 164 11.49 -16.76 -7.56
N GLY A 165 10.31 -17.01 -8.13
CA GLY A 165 9.42 -18.09 -7.70
C GLY A 165 10.10 -19.46 -7.78
N LEU A 166 10.71 -19.77 -8.93
CA LEU A 166 11.46 -21.00 -9.14
C LEU A 166 12.62 -21.14 -8.13
N TYR A 167 13.34 -20.05 -7.86
CA TYR A 167 14.41 -20.05 -6.86
C TYR A 167 13.91 -20.35 -5.44
N ILE A 168 12.76 -19.80 -5.05
CA ILE A 168 12.17 -20.03 -3.73
C ILE A 168 11.71 -21.49 -3.61
N GLU A 169 11.04 -22.03 -4.63
CA GLU A 169 10.61 -23.44 -4.68
C GLU A 169 11.81 -24.38 -4.53
N GLU A 170 12.91 -24.13 -5.25
CA GLU A 170 14.13 -24.94 -5.14
C GLU A 170 14.76 -24.91 -3.74
N MET A 171 14.71 -23.76 -3.06
CA MET A 171 15.20 -23.60 -1.69
C MET A 171 14.34 -24.40 -0.71
N GLU A 172 13.01 -24.31 -0.83
CA GLU A 172 12.07 -25.06 0.01
C GLU A 172 12.26 -26.58 -0.16
N ASP A 173 12.36 -27.06 -1.41
CA ASP A 173 12.64 -28.46 -1.72
C ASP A 173 13.99 -28.95 -1.17
N HIS A 174 15.01 -28.08 -1.18
CA HIS A 174 16.32 -28.41 -0.62
C HIS A 174 16.25 -28.52 0.90
N GLU A 175 15.57 -27.60 1.57
CA GLU A 175 15.35 -27.64 3.02
C GLU A 175 14.55 -28.87 3.46
N GLU A 176 13.53 -29.27 2.70
CA GLU A 176 12.77 -30.49 2.97
C GLU A 176 13.62 -31.75 2.81
N ARG A 177 14.43 -31.84 1.76
CA ARG A 177 15.38 -32.96 1.57
C ARG A 177 16.37 -33.07 2.73
N MET A 178 16.92 -31.94 3.18
CA MET A 178 17.81 -31.87 4.33
C MET A 178 17.10 -32.28 5.63
N ARG A 179 15.83 -31.90 5.81
CA ARG A 179 15.01 -32.29 6.96
C ARG A 179 14.68 -33.79 6.99
N ASN A 180 14.51 -34.40 5.82
CA ASN A 180 14.13 -35.80 5.66
C ASN A 180 15.33 -36.76 5.58
N GLY A 181 16.56 -36.27 5.74
CA GLY A 181 17.78 -37.09 5.71
C GLY A 181 18.09 -37.68 4.32
N GLN A 182 17.53 -37.10 3.27
CA GLN A 182 17.79 -37.45 1.87
C GLN A 182 18.81 -36.45 1.31
N ALA A 183 20.08 -36.59 1.69
CA ALA A 183 21.18 -35.82 1.13
C ALA A 183 21.95 -36.65 0.09
#